data_AF-A0AAD6D3P8-F1
#
_entry.id   AF-A0AAD6D3P8-F1
#
_cell.length_a   1.000
_cell.length_b   1.000
_cell.length_c   1.000
_cell.angle_alpha   90.00
_cell.angle_beta   90.00
_cell.angle_gamma   90.00
#
_symmetry.space_group_name_H-M   'P 1'
#
loop_
_entity.id
_entity.type
_entity.pdbx_description
1 polymer ?
#
loop_
_entity_poly.entity_id
_entity_poly.type
_entity_poly.pdbx_seq_one_letter_code
_entity_poly.pdbx_strand_id
1 'polypeptide(L)'
;MIQDGAAVLALIAMSAASTLIGFASHWSPKLASRPTDVPVPDGDIIIITRDGAFIVVQCSEEIARELYIGPEECNYLVGDQSFRILVGIGTLLVILSVLFLGNCNWTMQAVIAIIYIILNALYWVVSLFQEKYLWDLSRYDWQDVTPKYMANADSSTEGGSSPSFTRTLWFAIQVTRTIQWATNSDAAPKTAAWKAWLELAEANCGDKDWDAIGEKDRLMREERLRVGAQRNFVDKQGTSATLPVRAETA
;
A
#
# COMPACT_ATOMS: atom_id res chain seq x y z
N MET A 1 26.68 -48.29 20.75
CA MET A 1 27.42 -47.03 20.48
C MET A 1 27.45 -46.61 19.00
N ILE A 2 26.66 -47.22 18.09
CA ILE A 2 26.46 -46.74 16.70
C ILE A 2 24.95 -46.48 16.46
N GLN A 3 24.24 -45.91 17.43
CA GLN A 3 22.79 -45.66 17.34
C GLN A 3 22.43 -44.22 16.99
N ASP A 4 23.39 -43.30 17.01
CA ASP A 4 23.18 -41.88 16.66
C ASP A 4 23.86 -41.47 15.33
N GLY A 5 24.41 -42.43 14.57
CA GLY A 5 25.04 -42.13 13.28
C GLY A 5 24.07 -41.50 12.27
N ALA A 6 22.80 -41.95 12.28
CA ALA A 6 21.74 -41.37 11.46
C ALA A 6 21.43 -39.92 11.88
N ALA A 7 21.45 -39.61 13.19
CA ALA A 7 21.23 -38.25 13.68
C ALA A 7 22.38 -37.32 13.27
N VAL A 8 23.62 -37.80 13.34
CA VAL A 8 24.79 -37.03 12.89
C VAL A 8 24.71 -36.74 11.38
N LEU A 9 24.36 -37.74 10.56
CA LEU A 9 24.18 -37.56 9.12
C LEU A 9 23.04 -36.58 8.81
N ALA A 10 21.92 -36.68 9.54
CA ALA A 10 20.80 -35.75 9.41
C ALA A 10 21.22 -34.30 9.71
N LEU A 11 21.96 -34.08 10.80
CA LEU A 11 22.43 -32.75 11.20
C LEU A 11 23.44 -32.17 10.22
N ILE A 12 24.37 -32.99 9.70
CA ILE A 12 25.33 -32.57 8.68
C ILE A 12 24.59 -32.16 7.40
N ALA A 13 23.66 -33.00 6.93
CA ALA A 13 22.86 -32.72 5.73
C ALA A 13 22.03 -31.44 5.90
N MET A 14 21.42 -31.23 7.06
CA MET A 14 20.62 -30.04 7.35
C MET A 14 21.49 -28.78 7.42
N SER A 15 22.65 -28.85 8.07
CA SER A 15 23.59 -27.72 8.17
C SER A 15 24.16 -27.34 6.80
N ALA A 16 24.49 -28.33 5.98
CA ALA A 16 24.93 -28.10 4.60
C ALA A 16 23.80 -27.47 3.76
N ALA A 17 22.56 -27.96 3.89
CA ALA A 17 21.41 -27.39 3.21
C ALA A 17 21.17 -25.92 3.60
N SER A 18 21.17 -25.61 4.91
CA SER A 18 21.00 -24.24 5.41
C SER A 18 22.09 -23.31 4.90
N THR A 19 23.34 -23.75 4.89
CA THR A 19 24.46 -22.95 4.37
C THR A 19 24.33 -22.71 2.88
N LEU A 20 23.98 -23.74 2.10
CA LEU A 20 23.83 -23.64 0.66
C LEU A 20 22.67 -22.72 0.25
N ILE A 21 21.52 -22.88 0.90
CA ILE A 21 20.34 -22.03 0.67
C ILE A 21 20.64 -20.59 1.11
N GLY A 22 21.31 -20.40 2.25
CA GLY A 22 21.71 -19.07 2.74
C GLY A 22 22.66 -18.35 1.77
N PHE A 23 23.67 -19.05 1.26
CA PHE A 23 24.58 -18.52 0.26
C PHE A 23 23.87 -18.21 -1.07
N ALA A 24 23.00 -19.11 -1.53
CA ALA A 24 22.20 -18.89 -2.73
C ALA A 24 21.24 -17.70 -2.58
N SER A 25 20.71 -17.49 -1.37
CA SER A 25 19.79 -16.39 -1.03
C SER A 25 20.50 -15.08 -0.75
N HIS A 26 21.81 -14.98 -0.98
CA HIS A 26 22.50 -13.70 -0.90
C HIS A 26 22.22 -12.90 -2.18
N TRP A 27 21.43 -11.83 -2.03
CA TRP A 27 20.99 -10.98 -3.13
C TRP A 27 21.18 -9.50 -2.78
N SER A 28 21.24 -8.69 -3.83
CA SER A 28 21.21 -7.22 -3.75
C SER A 28 20.07 -6.70 -4.62
N PRO A 29 19.34 -5.64 -4.18
CA PRO A 29 18.27 -5.07 -4.98
C PRO A 29 18.84 -4.46 -6.25
N LYS A 30 18.20 -4.71 -7.39
CA LYS A 30 18.54 -4.04 -8.65
C LYS A 30 17.72 -2.77 -8.76
N LEU A 31 18.39 -1.65 -8.52
CA LEU A 31 17.76 -0.33 -8.55
C LEU A 31 17.43 0.05 -9.98
N ALA A 32 16.27 0.67 -10.16
CA ALA A 32 15.82 1.14 -11.46
C ALA A 32 16.75 2.27 -11.94
N SER A 33 17.67 1.97 -12.87
CA SER A 33 18.55 2.98 -13.48
C SER A 33 17.96 3.52 -14.78
N ARG A 34 18.34 4.75 -15.12
CA ARG A 34 17.88 5.46 -16.31
C ARG A 34 18.90 5.27 -17.44
N PRO A 35 18.48 4.85 -18.64
CA PRO A 35 19.39 4.73 -19.77
C PRO A 35 19.76 6.07 -20.42
N THR A 36 18.96 7.13 -20.24
CA THR A 36 19.15 8.44 -20.92
C THR A 36 18.98 9.63 -19.98
N ASP A 37 19.94 10.55 -19.99
CA ASP A 37 20.03 11.74 -19.12
C ASP A 37 19.12 12.92 -19.54
N VAL A 38 17.92 12.62 -20.06
CA VAL A 38 16.96 13.67 -20.46
C VAL A 38 16.26 14.21 -19.21
N PRO A 39 16.11 15.55 -19.06
CA PRO A 39 15.36 16.12 -17.95
C PRO A 39 13.92 15.60 -17.96
N VAL A 40 13.46 15.12 -16.81
CA VAL A 40 12.08 14.67 -16.60
C VAL A 40 11.41 15.48 -15.51
N PRO A 41 10.07 15.51 -15.49
CA PRO A 41 9.32 16.05 -14.37
C PRO A 41 9.64 15.33 -13.06
N ASP A 42 9.39 16.00 -11.94
CA ASP A 42 9.51 15.43 -10.61
C ASP A 42 8.58 14.22 -10.42
N GLY A 43 8.97 13.33 -9.51
CA GLY A 43 8.34 12.04 -9.24
C GLY A 43 7.34 12.10 -8.09
N ASP A 44 6.67 13.23 -7.87
CA ASP A 44 5.79 13.40 -6.72
C ASP A 44 4.71 12.31 -6.62
N ILE A 45 4.62 11.66 -5.45
CA ILE A 45 3.69 10.56 -5.19
C ILE A 45 2.66 11.00 -4.14
N ILE A 46 1.41 10.59 -4.33
CA ILE A 46 0.32 10.84 -3.38
C ILE A 46 -0.20 9.49 -2.91
N ILE A 47 -0.12 9.25 -1.61
CA ILE A 47 -0.61 8.04 -0.97
C ILE A 47 -1.93 8.37 -0.28
N ILE A 48 -2.97 7.61 -0.64
CA ILE A 48 -4.30 7.72 -0.05
C ILE A 48 -4.49 6.51 0.88
N THR A 49 -4.64 6.76 2.17
CA THR A 49 -4.88 5.70 3.15
C THR A 49 -6.37 5.31 3.18
N ARG A 50 -6.67 4.13 3.73
CA ARG A 50 -8.07 3.68 3.93
C ARG A 50 -8.85 4.57 4.91
N ASP A 51 -8.14 5.23 5.82
CA ASP A 51 -8.72 6.16 6.79
C ASP A 51 -8.97 7.56 6.19
N GLY A 52 -8.69 7.75 4.90
CA GLY A 52 -8.89 9.03 4.22
C GLY A 52 -7.82 10.07 4.52
N ALA A 53 -6.63 9.64 4.95
CA ALA A 53 -5.46 10.50 5.06
C ALA A 53 -4.74 10.58 3.71
N PHE A 54 -4.15 11.75 3.43
CA PHE A 54 -3.36 12.00 2.25
C PHE A 54 -1.92 12.28 2.67
N ILE A 55 -0.97 11.56 2.07
CA ILE A 55 0.46 11.78 2.24
C ILE A 55 1.01 12.18 0.88
N VAL A 56 1.53 13.40 0.78
CA VAL A 56 2.18 13.89 -0.43
C VAL A 56 3.69 13.77 -0.23
N VAL A 57 4.34 12.96 -1.05
CA VAL A 57 5.78 12.74 -1.04
C VAL A 57 6.37 13.47 -2.23
N GLN A 58 7.05 14.59 -1.96
CA GLN A 58 7.76 15.34 -2.98
C GLN A 58 9.15 14.72 -3.17
N CYS A 59 9.41 14.14 -4.34
CA CYS A 59 10.66 13.47 -4.60
C CYS A 59 11.03 13.48 -6.09
N SER A 60 12.30 13.25 -6.40
CA SER A 60 12.74 13.10 -7.78
C SER A 60 12.15 11.82 -8.40
N GLU A 61 12.00 11.81 -9.73
CA GLU A 61 11.52 10.63 -10.47
C GLU A 61 12.33 9.36 -10.15
N GLU A 62 13.64 9.51 -9.91
CA GLU A 62 14.52 8.40 -9.57
C GLU A 62 14.14 7.76 -8.22
N ILE A 63 13.88 8.58 -7.20
CA ILE A 63 13.44 8.11 -5.88
C ILE A 63 12.05 7.48 -5.99
N ALA A 64 11.14 8.13 -6.72
CA ALA A 64 9.79 7.63 -6.94
C ALA A 64 9.80 6.25 -7.62
N ARG A 65 10.65 6.10 -8.64
CA ARG A 65 10.82 4.85 -9.36
C ARG A 65 11.55 3.80 -8.54
N GLU A 66 12.46 4.17 -7.65
CA GLU A 66 13.14 3.22 -6.79
C GLU A 66 12.24 2.69 -5.65
N LEU A 67 11.46 3.57 -5.02
CA LEU A 67 10.66 3.24 -3.83
C LEU A 67 9.22 2.80 -4.12
N TYR A 68 8.60 3.31 -5.19
CA TYR A 68 7.15 3.13 -5.42
C TYR A 68 6.78 2.43 -6.74
N ILE A 69 7.61 2.52 -7.78
CA ILE A 69 7.26 2.05 -9.14
C ILE A 69 8.23 0.95 -9.63
N GLY A 70 9.32 0.71 -8.93
CA GLY A 70 10.45 -0.08 -9.39
C GLY A 70 10.12 -1.56 -9.52
N PRO A 71 10.61 -2.25 -10.57
CA PRO A 71 10.50 -3.69 -10.63
C PRO A 71 11.31 -4.31 -9.48
N GLU A 72 10.71 -5.25 -8.76
CA GLU A 72 11.36 -6.06 -7.72
C GLU A 72 12.32 -7.08 -8.36
N GLU A 73 13.37 -6.61 -9.03
CA GLU A 73 14.44 -7.46 -9.55
C GLU A 73 15.54 -7.61 -8.51
N CYS A 74 15.85 -8.85 -8.14
CA CYS A 74 16.97 -9.17 -7.26
C CYS A 74 18.17 -9.62 -8.09
N ASN A 75 19.32 -9.00 -7.87
CA ASN A 75 20.60 -9.52 -8.37
C ASN A 75 21.14 -10.53 -7.34
N TYR A 76 20.91 -11.82 -7.61
CA TYR A 76 21.51 -12.90 -6.83
C TYR A 76 23.01 -12.99 -7.10
N LEU A 77 23.83 -13.11 -6.05
CA LEU A 77 25.29 -13.20 -6.19
C LEU A 77 25.72 -14.36 -7.09
N VAL A 78 24.98 -15.47 -7.03
CA VAL A 78 25.24 -16.71 -7.79
C VAL A 78 24.58 -16.71 -9.17
N GLY A 79 23.74 -15.71 -9.47
CA GLY A 79 22.89 -15.66 -10.68
C GLY A 79 21.67 -16.57 -10.61
N ASP A 80 20.64 -16.25 -11.41
CA ASP A 80 19.31 -16.86 -11.32
C ASP A 80 19.29 -18.38 -11.57
N GLN A 81 20.06 -18.85 -12.54
CA GLN A 81 20.10 -20.28 -12.88
C GLN A 81 20.79 -21.09 -11.78
N SER A 82 21.95 -20.61 -11.30
CA SER A 82 22.68 -21.25 -10.20
C SER A 82 21.87 -21.22 -8.91
N PHE A 83 21.17 -20.11 -8.63
CA PHE A 83 20.26 -20.00 -7.50
C PHE A 83 19.21 -21.12 -7.52
N ARG A 84 18.51 -21.32 -8.64
CA ARG A 84 17.49 -22.38 -8.78
C ARG A 84 18.08 -23.77 -8.56
N ILE A 85 19.28 -24.03 -9.09
CA ILE A 85 19.97 -25.32 -8.91
C ILE A 85 20.38 -25.52 -7.44
N LEU A 86 21.01 -24.52 -6.81
CA LEU A 86 21.45 -24.60 -5.42
C LEU A 86 20.28 -24.79 -4.45
N VAL A 87 19.17 -24.07 -4.66
CA VAL A 87 17.93 -24.25 -3.89
C VAL A 87 17.36 -25.65 -4.10
N GLY A 88 17.39 -26.17 -5.32
CA GLY A 88 16.99 -27.54 -5.62
C GLY A 88 17.83 -28.58 -4.86
N ILE A 89 19.16 -28.45 -4.88
CA ILE A 89 20.08 -29.31 -4.13
C ILE A 89 19.84 -29.19 -2.62
N GLY A 90 19.68 -27.96 -2.11
CA GLY A 90 19.39 -27.71 -0.71
C GLY A 90 18.09 -28.38 -0.26
N THR A 91 17.04 -28.31 -1.07
CA THR A 91 15.74 -28.95 -0.79
C THR A 91 15.88 -30.48 -0.74
N LEU A 92 16.65 -31.07 -1.67
CA LEU A 92 16.92 -32.50 -1.67
C LEU A 92 17.68 -32.93 -0.38
N LEU A 93 18.66 -32.14 0.05
CA LEU A 93 19.40 -32.39 1.29
C LEU A 93 18.49 -32.30 2.53
N VAL A 94 17.52 -31.36 2.55
CA VAL A 94 16.52 -31.27 3.62
C VAL A 94 15.65 -32.53 3.65
N ILE A 95 15.18 -33.01 2.49
CA ILE A 95 14.37 -34.25 2.42
C ILE A 95 15.18 -35.44 2.96
N LEU A 96 16.44 -35.59 2.52
CA LEU A 96 17.32 -36.65 3.02
C LEU A 96 17.56 -36.55 4.53
N SER A 97 17.74 -35.34 5.06
CA SER A 97 17.89 -35.11 6.49
C SER A 97 16.67 -35.57 7.29
N VAL A 98 15.46 -35.24 6.82
CA VAL A 98 14.20 -35.67 7.46
C VAL A 98 14.06 -37.21 7.44
N LEU A 99 14.44 -37.87 6.34
CA LEU A 99 14.41 -39.33 6.26
C LEU A 99 15.38 -39.97 7.26
N PHE A 100 16.60 -39.45 7.39
CA PHE A 100 17.55 -39.93 8.39
C PHE A 100 17.07 -39.68 9.82
N LEU A 101 16.43 -38.54 10.07
CA LEU A 101 15.85 -38.21 11.37
C LEU A 101 14.72 -39.16 11.77
N GLY A 102 13.89 -39.59 10.82
CA GLY A 102 12.84 -40.59 11.04
C GLY A 102 13.36 -41.94 11.54
N ASN A 103 14.61 -42.28 11.24
CA ASN A 103 15.27 -43.51 11.67
C ASN A 103 16.11 -43.34 12.96
N CYS A 104 16.10 -42.15 13.57
CA CYS A 104 16.84 -41.86 14.80
C CYS A 104 16.12 -42.37 16.04
N ASN A 105 16.87 -42.46 17.15
CA ASN A 105 16.30 -42.79 18.44
C ASN A 105 15.29 -41.72 18.89
N TRP A 106 14.26 -42.15 19.62
CA TRP A 106 13.15 -41.31 20.07
C TRP A 106 13.60 -40.07 20.85
N THR A 107 14.65 -40.21 21.67
CA THR A 107 15.24 -39.10 22.43
C THR A 107 15.70 -37.96 21.52
N MET A 108 16.39 -38.27 20.40
CA MET A 108 16.91 -37.25 19.49
C MET A 108 15.78 -36.60 18.68
N GLN A 109 14.77 -37.38 18.30
CA GLN A 109 13.56 -36.84 17.65
C GLN A 109 12.83 -35.83 18.56
N ALA A 110 12.68 -36.16 19.86
CA ALA A 110 12.06 -35.26 20.83
C ALA A 110 12.86 -33.96 21.02
N VAL A 111 14.19 -34.03 21.12
CA VAL A 111 15.06 -32.85 21.25
C VAL A 111 14.92 -31.94 20.04
N ILE A 112 14.99 -32.48 18.82
CA ILE A 112 14.87 -31.69 17.59
C ILE A 112 13.48 -31.06 17.45
N ALA A 113 12.42 -31.79 17.83
CA ALA A 113 11.07 -31.24 17.85
C ALA A 113 10.94 -30.06 18.81
N ILE A 114 11.51 -30.14 20.02
CA ILE A 114 11.51 -29.04 20.99
C ILE A 114 12.28 -27.84 20.43
N ILE A 115 13.46 -28.04 19.85
CA ILE A 115 14.25 -26.97 19.22
C ILE A 115 13.45 -26.29 18.11
N TYR A 116 12.77 -27.06 17.25
CA TYR A 116 11.92 -26.52 16.19
C TYR A 116 10.76 -25.68 16.74
N ILE A 117 10.11 -26.12 17.81
CA ILE A 117 9.05 -25.36 18.48
C ILE A 117 9.59 -24.03 19.02
N ILE A 118 10.75 -24.05 19.69
CA ILE A 118 11.40 -22.85 20.22
C ILE A 118 11.77 -21.88 19.08
N LEU A 119 12.37 -22.38 18.00
CA LEU A 119 12.73 -21.56 16.84
C LEU A 119 11.50 -20.90 16.20
N ASN A 120 10.40 -21.63 16.05
CA ASN A 120 9.15 -21.06 15.53
C ASN A 120 8.57 -20.01 16.49
N ALA A 121 8.62 -20.24 17.80
CA ALA A 121 8.19 -19.25 18.78
C ALA A 121 9.05 -17.97 18.70
N LEU A 122 10.37 -18.11 18.54
CA LEU A 122 11.28 -16.98 18.35
C LEU A 122 11.00 -16.22 17.05
N TYR A 123 10.78 -16.93 15.93
CA TYR A 123 10.38 -16.32 14.66
C TYR A 123 9.09 -15.50 14.81
N TRP A 124 8.11 -16.04 15.52
CA TRP A 124 6.87 -15.32 15.81
C TRP A 124 7.12 -14.08 16.67
N VAL A 125 8.00 -14.15 17.67
CA VAL A 125 8.38 -12.98 18.48
C VAL A 125 9.08 -11.91 17.63
N VAL A 126 9.96 -12.30 16.70
CA VAL A 126 10.60 -11.37 15.76
C VAL A 126 9.56 -10.63 14.92
N SER A 127 8.47 -11.30 14.52
CA SER A 127 7.37 -10.66 13.77
C SER A 127 6.59 -9.60 14.57
N LEU A 128 6.73 -9.56 15.90
CA LEU A 128 6.13 -8.52 16.75
C LEU A 128 7.02 -7.27 16.90
N PHE A 129 8.27 -7.31 16.41
CA PHE A 129 9.13 -6.13 16.45
C PHE A 129 8.61 -5.06 15.50
N GLN A 130 8.82 -3.80 15.88
CA GLN A 130 8.37 -2.66 15.09
C GLN A 130 9.10 -2.62 13.74
N GLU A 131 8.34 -2.32 12.68
CA GLU A 131 8.82 -2.24 11.29
C GLU A 131 10.04 -1.32 11.12
N LYS A 132 10.15 -0.28 11.95
CA LYS A 132 11.29 0.66 11.95
C LYS A 132 12.67 0.01 12.19
N TYR A 133 12.71 -1.21 12.75
CA TYR A 133 13.96 -1.96 12.94
C TYR A 133 14.29 -2.89 11.76
N LEU A 134 13.33 -3.12 10.86
CA LEU A 134 13.46 -4.04 9.73
C LEU A 134 13.95 -3.32 8.46
N TRP A 135 13.69 -2.03 8.34
CA TRP A 135 14.02 -1.23 7.17
C TRP A 135 15.16 -0.25 7.48
N ASP A 136 16.27 -0.39 6.74
CA ASP A 136 17.34 0.61 6.74
C ASP A 136 17.09 1.63 5.63
N LEU A 137 16.61 2.81 6.01
CA LEU A 137 16.37 3.95 5.12
C LEU A 137 17.49 5.00 5.18
N SER A 138 18.64 4.69 5.78
CA SER A 138 19.75 5.64 5.98
C SER A 138 20.33 6.24 4.69
N ARG A 139 20.05 5.63 3.54
CA ARG A 139 20.45 6.12 2.22
C ARG A 139 19.64 7.33 1.74
N TYR A 140 18.44 7.56 2.26
CA TYR A 140 17.57 8.65 1.85
C TYR A 140 17.60 9.78 2.87
N ASP A 141 17.82 11.01 2.40
CA ASP A 141 17.56 12.21 3.19
C ASP A 141 16.08 12.57 3.05
N TRP A 142 15.40 12.77 4.17
CA TRP A 142 13.99 13.14 4.18
C TRP A 142 13.79 14.32 5.13
N GLN A 143 12.92 15.24 4.73
CA GLN A 143 12.61 16.44 5.49
C GLN A 143 11.10 16.64 5.51
N ASP A 144 10.54 16.93 6.67
CA ASP A 144 9.13 17.29 6.79
C ASP A 144 8.95 18.74 6.33
N VAL A 145 8.37 18.89 5.14
CA VAL A 145 8.06 20.19 4.51
C VAL A 145 6.65 20.70 4.85
N THR A 146 5.93 20.01 5.74
CA THR A 146 4.54 20.34 6.08
C THR A 146 4.44 21.74 6.68
N PRO A 147 3.70 22.66 6.05
CA PRO A 147 3.49 23.99 6.61
C PRO A 147 2.74 23.94 7.94
N LYS A 148 3.11 24.81 8.89
CA LYS A 148 2.51 24.83 10.25
C LYS A 148 0.97 24.93 10.27
N TYR A 149 0.36 25.56 9.26
CA TYR A 149 -1.10 25.70 9.17
C TYR A 149 -1.81 24.43 8.64
N MET A 150 -1.07 23.53 8.00
CA MET A 150 -1.55 22.21 7.58
C MET A 150 -1.22 21.12 8.60
N ALA A 151 -0.24 21.37 9.48
CA ALA A 151 0.12 20.44 10.54
C ALA A 151 -1.07 20.17 11.47
N ASN A 152 -1.19 18.93 11.94
CA ASN A 152 -2.25 18.45 12.83
C ASN A 152 -3.68 18.58 12.23
N ALA A 153 -3.83 18.36 10.93
CA ALA A 153 -5.13 18.37 10.24
C ALA A 153 -6.14 17.32 10.77
N ASP A 154 -5.63 16.31 11.49
CA ASP A 154 -6.37 15.27 12.19
C ASP A 154 -6.98 15.75 13.53
N SER A 155 -6.42 16.82 14.11
CA SER A 155 -6.85 17.35 15.39
C SER A 155 -7.92 18.44 15.27
N SER A 156 -8.90 18.43 16.20
CA SER A 156 -9.85 19.52 16.37
C SER A 156 -9.15 20.68 17.08
N THR A 157 -8.74 21.71 16.34
CA THR A 157 -8.16 22.93 16.94
C THR A 157 -9.27 23.80 17.52
N GLU A 158 -9.08 24.38 18.70
CA GLU A 158 -9.99 25.38 19.26
C GLU A 158 -10.10 26.59 18.32
N GLY A 159 -11.27 26.77 17.69
CA GLY A 159 -11.51 27.82 16.68
C GLY A 159 -11.23 27.41 15.23
N GLY A 160 -10.78 26.17 14.98
CA GLY A 160 -10.56 25.61 13.65
C GLY A 160 -11.70 24.72 13.14
N SER A 161 -11.73 24.48 11.84
CA SER A 161 -12.69 23.54 11.23
C SER A 161 -12.40 22.10 11.64
N SER A 162 -13.44 21.32 11.95
CA SER A 162 -13.35 19.90 12.33
C SER A 162 -12.54 19.08 11.32
N PRO A 163 -11.83 18.03 11.76
CA PRO A 163 -11.12 17.13 10.85
C PRO A 163 -12.12 16.54 9.86
N SER A 164 -11.84 16.70 8.57
CA SER A 164 -12.73 16.23 7.51
C SER A 164 -11.93 15.82 6.29
N PHE A 165 -12.41 14.80 5.60
CA PHE A 165 -11.83 14.32 4.35
C PHE A 165 -11.59 15.45 3.34
N THR A 166 -12.56 16.36 3.21
CA THR A 166 -12.50 17.51 2.31
C THR A 166 -11.38 18.48 2.68
N ARG A 167 -11.10 18.67 3.97
CA ARG A 167 -10.00 19.52 4.44
C ARG A 167 -8.66 18.92 4.04
N THR A 168 -8.46 17.63 4.27
CA THR A 168 -7.21 16.95 3.94
C THR A 168 -7.00 16.85 2.43
N LEU A 169 -8.07 16.58 1.67
CA LEU A 169 -8.05 16.60 0.21
C LEU A 169 -7.69 18.00 -0.33
N TRP A 170 -8.26 19.06 0.27
CA TRP A 170 -7.92 20.43 -0.07
C TRP A 170 -6.43 20.73 0.15
N PHE A 171 -5.87 20.36 1.31
CA PHE A 171 -4.45 20.54 1.58
C PHE A 171 -3.56 19.78 0.58
N ALA A 172 -3.92 18.55 0.20
CA ALA A 172 -3.21 17.81 -0.84
C ALA A 172 -3.24 18.55 -2.19
N ILE A 173 -4.39 19.10 -2.60
CA ILE A 173 -4.52 19.89 -3.84
C ILE A 173 -3.70 21.19 -3.76
N GLN A 174 -3.66 21.83 -2.59
CA GLN A 174 -2.89 23.06 -2.39
C GLN A 174 -1.38 22.84 -2.53
N VAL A 175 -0.87 21.69 -2.07
CA VAL A 175 0.54 21.30 -2.22
C VAL A 175 0.84 20.89 -3.66
N THR A 176 -0.01 20.04 -4.25
CA THR A 176 0.22 19.45 -5.59
C THR A 176 -0.10 20.40 -6.74
N ARG A 177 -0.88 21.46 -6.49
CA ARG A 177 -1.30 22.47 -7.49
C ARG A 177 -2.06 21.91 -8.69
N THR A 178 -2.52 20.67 -8.63
CA THR A 178 -3.29 20.03 -9.70
C THR A 178 -4.28 19.02 -9.13
N ILE A 179 -5.37 18.78 -9.85
CA ILE A 179 -6.39 17.78 -9.51
C ILE A 179 -6.32 16.51 -10.37
N GLN A 180 -5.35 16.43 -11.29
CA GLN A 180 -5.26 15.29 -12.23
C GLN A 180 -5.12 13.96 -11.51
N TRP A 181 -4.29 13.91 -10.46
CA TRP A 181 -4.14 12.73 -9.62
C TRP A 181 -5.46 12.32 -8.96
N ALA A 182 -6.25 13.27 -8.45
CA ALA A 182 -7.50 12.99 -7.75
C ALA A 182 -8.57 12.46 -8.72
N THR A 183 -8.54 12.93 -9.97
CA THR A 183 -9.45 12.49 -11.04
C THR A 183 -9.06 11.10 -11.56
N ASN A 184 -7.76 10.80 -11.65
CA ASN A 184 -7.25 9.53 -12.18
C ASN A 184 -7.29 8.39 -11.15
N SER A 185 -7.20 8.69 -9.85
CA SER A 185 -7.11 7.71 -8.76
C SER A 185 -8.45 7.42 -8.06
N ASP A 186 -9.57 7.94 -8.57
CA ASP A 186 -10.88 7.87 -7.91
C ASP A 186 -10.87 8.38 -6.45
N ALA A 187 -9.98 9.32 -6.14
CA ALA A 187 -9.80 9.87 -4.80
C ALA A 187 -11.07 10.55 -4.26
N ALA A 188 -11.90 11.11 -5.14
CA ALA A 188 -13.17 11.74 -4.79
C ALA A 188 -14.36 11.08 -5.50
N PRO A 189 -15.57 11.12 -4.91
CA PRO A 189 -16.76 10.55 -5.54
C PRO A 189 -17.06 11.18 -6.92
N LYS A 190 -17.39 10.35 -7.91
CA LYS A 190 -17.70 10.75 -9.30
C LYS A 190 -19.08 11.39 -9.46
N THR A 191 -19.35 12.46 -8.72
CA THR A 191 -20.60 13.23 -8.83
C THR A 191 -20.34 14.58 -9.49
N ALA A 192 -21.37 15.18 -10.10
CA ALA A 192 -21.26 16.51 -10.72
C ALA A 192 -20.83 17.58 -9.71
N ALA A 193 -21.35 17.52 -8.48
CA ALA A 193 -20.98 18.43 -7.39
C ALA A 193 -19.50 18.31 -7.01
N TRP A 194 -18.98 17.08 -6.88
CA TRP A 194 -17.57 16.84 -6.59
C TRP A 194 -16.65 17.28 -7.73
N LYS A 195 -17.06 17.08 -8.98
CA LYS A 195 -16.31 17.56 -10.15
C LYS A 195 -16.20 19.09 -10.15
N ALA A 196 -17.32 19.79 -9.96
CA ALA A 196 -17.33 21.24 -9.85
C ALA A 196 -16.48 21.74 -8.67
N TRP A 197 -16.54 21.04 -7.53
CA TRP A 197 -15.71 21.37 -6.36
C TRP A 197 -14.21 21.22 -6.65
N LEU A 198 -13.79 20.14 -7.33
CA LEU A 198 -12.40 19.92 -7.70
C LEU A 198 -11.90 21.01 -8.65
N GLU A 199 -12.69 21.39 -9.66
CA GLU A 199 -12.34 22.49 -10.57
C GLU A 199 -12.16 23.83 -9.83
N LEU A 200 -13.04 24.13 -8.87
CA LEU A 200 -12.90 25.30 -8.01
C LEU A 200 -11.68 25.21 -7.10
N ALA A 201 -11.37 24.03 -6.57
CA ALA A 201 -10.19 23.81 -5.74
C ALA A 201 -8.89 24.02 -6.54
N GLU A 202 -8.82 23.55 -7.79
CA GLU A 202 -7.66 23.80 -8.66
C GLU A 202 -7.48 25.30 -8.93
N ALA A 203 -8.57 26.01 -9.24
CA ALA A 203 -8.54 27.45 -9.49
C ALA A 203 -8.12 28.27 -8.26
N ASN A 204 -8.49 27.82 -7.06
CA ASN A 204 -8.20 28.52 -5.81
C ASN A 204 -6.96 27.99 -5.07
N CYS A 205 -6.19 27.04 -5.63
CA CYS A 205 -5.05 26.39 -4.94
C CYS A 205 -3.97 27.36 -4.41
N GLY A 206 -3.95 28.62 -4.88
CA GLY A 206 -3.08 29.68 -4.36
C GLY A 206 -3.62 30.45 -3.16
N ASP A 207 -4.93 30.42 -2.92
CA ASP A 207 -5.59 31.10 -1.81
C ASP A 207 -5.61 30.20 -0.57
N LYS A 208 -5.00 30.66 0.52
CA LYS A 208 -4.90 29.90 1.77
C LYS A 208 -6.19 29.95 2.59
N ASP A 209 -6.98 30.99 2.40
CA ASP A 209 -8.15 31.30 3.23
C ASP A 209 -9.46 30.90 2.53
N TRP A 210 -9.36 30.21 1.38
CA TRP A 210 -10.52 29.71 0.67
C TRP A 210 -11.29 28.67 1.50
N ASP A 211 -12.59 28.91 1.71
CA ASP A 211 -13.47 28.02 2.46
C ASP A 211 -13.87 26.78 1.64
N ALA A 212 -12.92 25.86 1.51
CA ALA A 212 -13.08 24.63 0.75
C ALA A 212 -14.23 23.75 1.27
N ILE A 213 -14.48 23.76 2.59
CA ILE A 213 -15.50 22.92 3.22
C ILE A 213 -16.89 23.52 3.02
N GLY A 214 -17.04 24.82 3.27
CA GLY A 214 -18.30 25.53 3.05
C GLY A 214 -18.73 25.50 1.60
N GLU A 215 -17.77 25.62 0.66
CA GLU A 215 -18.05 25.56 -0.77
C GLU A 215 -18.50 24.16 -1.21
N LYS A 216 -17.88 23.09 -0.68
CA LYS A 216 -18.39 21.73 -0.88
C LYS A 216 -19.83 21.63 -0.37
N ASP A 217 -20.10 22.09 0.85
CA ASP A 217 -21.42 21.98 1.45
C ASP A 217 -22.48 22.75 0.63
N ARG A 218 -22.11 23.90 0.05
CA ARG A 218 -22.96 24.65 -0.88
C ARG A 218 -23.29 23.82 -2.12
N LEU A 219 -22.29 23.29 -2.81
CA LEU A 219 -22.47 22.50 -4.04
C LEU A 219 -23.25 21.21 -3.81
N MET A 220 -23.01 20.54 -2.68
CA MET A 220 -23.75 19.33 -2.31
C MET A 220 -25.23 19.62 -2.02
N ARG A 221 -25.54 20.77 -1.40
CA ARG A 221 -26.93 21.20 -1.19
C ARG A 221 -27.62 21.51 -2.52
N GLU A 222 -26.96 22.25 -3.40
CA GLU A 222 -27.49 22.59 -4.73
C GLU A 222 -27.79 21.33 -5.55
N GLU A 223 -26.88 20.35 -5.56
CA GLU A 223 -27.09 19.11 -6.29
C GLU A 223 -28.22 18.26 -5.71
N ARG A 224 -28.34 18.19 -4.37
CA ARG A 224 -29.48 17.51 -3.73
C ARG A 224 -30.81 18.14 -4.13
N LEU A 225 -30.87 19.47 -4.18
CA LEU A 225 -32.07 20.19 -4.62
C LEU A 225 -32.38 19.92 -6.10
N ARG A 226 -31.36 19.91 -6.97
CA ARG A 226 -31.49 19.60 -8.40
C ARG A 226 -32.04 18.19 -8.62
N VAL A 227 -31.43 17.19 -7.99
CA VAL A 227 -31.86 15.78 -8.09
C VAL A 227 -33.27 15.60 -7.51
N GLY A 228 -33.58 16.25 -6.38
CA GLY A 228 -34.92 16.24 -5.79
C GLY A 228 -35.98 16.85 -6.69
N ALA A 229 -35.69 18.00 -7.30
CA ALA A 229 -36.57 18.64 -8.28
C ALA A 229 -36.81 17.72 -9.49
N GLN A 230 -35.76 17.13 -10.05
CA GLN A 230 -35.85 16.26 -11.22
C GLN A 230 -36.67 14.99 -10.94
N ARG A 231 -36.52 14.38 -9.76
CA ARG A 231 -37.38 13.27 -9.31
C ARG A 231 -38.85 13.68 -9.23
N ASN A 232 -39.15 14.82 -8.61
CA ASN A 232 -40.52 15.32 -8.50
C ASN A 232 -41.16 15.64 -9.86
N PHE A 233 -40.37 16.06 -10.86
CA PHE A 233 -40.85 16.25 -12.24
C PHE A 233 -41.18 14.93 -12.93
N VAL A 234 -40.34 13.90 -12.76
CA VAL A 234 -40.58 12.56 -13.33
C VAL A 234 -41.82 11.91 -12.71
N ASP A 235 -42.00 11.99 -11.39
CA ASP A 235 -43.18 11.43 -10.72
C ASP A 235 -44.48 12.12 -11.20
N LYS A 236 -44.46 13.45 -11.39
CA LYS A 236 -45.61 14.18 -11.92
C LYS A 236 -45.94 13.83 -13.38
N GLN A 237 -44.94 13.51 -14.21
CA GLN A 237 -45.17 13.05 -15.59
C GLN A 237 -45.64 11.59 -15.65
N GLY A 238 -45.13 10.71 -14.79
CA GLY A 238 -45.56 9.31 -14.71
C GLY A 238 -46.99 9.13 -14.19
N THR A 239 -47.48 10.04 -13.34
CA THR A 239 -48.84 9.97 -12.79
C THR A 239 -49.91 10.49 -13.78
N SER A 240 -49.53 11.19 -14.85
CA SER A 240 -50.47 11.76 -15.83
C SER A 240 -50.78 10.83 -17.02
N ALA A 241 -50.23 9.61 -17.05
CA ALA A 241 -50.29 8.69 -18.20
C ALA A 241 -51.04 7.38 -17.93
N THR A 242 -52.04 7.35 -17.05
CA THR A 242 -52.98 6.22 -16.94
C THR A 242 -54.36 6.66 -16.48
N LEU A 243 -55.32 6.69 -17.41
CA LEU A 243 -56.72 6.29 -17.20
C LEU A 243 -57.41 6.17 -18.58
N PRO A 244 -57.49 4.97 -19.19
CA PRO A 244 -58.54 4.73 -20.17
C PRO A 244 -59.85 4.53 -19.41
N VAL A 245 -60.79 5.43 -19.63
CA VAL A 245 -62.18 5.31 -19.20
C VAL A 245 -62.76 4.05 -19.83
N ARG A 246 -63.04 3.03 -19.01
CA ARG A 246 -63.75 1.82 -19.43
C ARG A 246 -65.21 2.19 -19.62
N ALA A 247 -65.63 2.36 -20.87
CA ALA A 247 -67.03 2.50 -21.24
C ALA A 247 -67.78 1.21 -20.83
N GLU A 248 -68.80 1.37 -20.00
CA GLU A 248 -69.79 0.36 -19.69
C GLU A 248 -70.65 0.11 -20.94
N THR A 249 -70.82 -1.15 -21.33
CA THR A 249 -71.90 -1.58 -22.22
C THR A 249 -72.64 -2.74 -21.55
N ALA A 250 -73.96 -2.52 -21.45
CA ALA A 250 -75.01 -3.45 -21.08
C ALA A 250 -75.12 -4.64 -22.03
#